data_AF-A0AAX3HCD6-F1
#
_entry.id   AF-A0AAX3HCD6-F1
#
_cell.length_a   1.000
_cell.length_b   1.000
_cell.length_c   1.000
_cell.angle_alpha   90.00
_cell.angle_beta   90.00
_cell.angle_gamma   90.00
#
_symmetry.space_group_name_H-M   'P 1'
#
loop_
_entity.id
_entity.type
_entity.pdbx_description
1 polymer ?
#
loop_
_entity_poly.entity_id
_entity_poly.type
_entity_poly.pdbx_seq_one_letter_code
_entity_poly.pdbx_strand_id
1 'polypeptide(L)'
;MSKDKKNEDKEILEELKELSEWQKRNQEYLKKKAEEEAALAEEKEKERQARMGEESEKSEDKQDQESETDQEDSESAKEESEEKVASSEADKEKEEKEEPESKEKEEQDKKLAKKATKEKPAKAKIPGIHILRAFTILFPSLLLLIVSAYLLSPYATMKDIRVEGTVQTTADDIRQASGIQDSDYTINLLLDKAKYEKQIKSNYWVESAQLVYQFPTKFTIKVKEYDIVAYYISGENHYPILSSGQLETSSVSLNSLPETYISVLFNDSEQIKAFTSELAQINPELKVAIQKVELAPSKVTSDLIRLTMNDSDEVLVPLSEMSKKLPYYSKIKPQLSEPSVVDMEAGVYSYTVADKLIMEAEEKAKKEAEEAEKRQEEERKRLEEEQKKQEEESNRNQTTQRSSRR
;
A
#
# COMPACT_ATOMS: atom_id res chain seq x y z
N MET A 1 -58.47 -2.81 50.79
CA MET A 1 -57.11 -2.80 51.36
C MET A 1 -56.28 -1.97 50.40
N SER A 2 -56.19 -0.66 50.68
CA SER A 2 -55.92 0.35 49.64
C SER A 2 -55.29 1.63 50.20
N LYS A 3 -54.62 1.56 51.35
CA LYS A 3 -53.80 2.66 51.89
C LYS A 3 -52.32 2.43 51.64
N ASP A 4 -51.94 1.17 51.55
CA ASP A 4 -50.57 0.65 51.54
C ASP A 4 -49.86 1.03 50.23
N LYS A 5 -50.50 0.75 49.08
CA LYS A 5 -49.99 1.15 47.76
C LYS A 5 -49.67 2.63 47.58
N LYS A 6 -50.35 3.53 48.29
CA LYS A 6 -50.12 4.98 48.18
C LYS A 6 -48.98 5.50 49.06
N ASN A 7 -48.36 4.61 49.86
CA ASN A 7 -47.02 4.80 50.40
C ASN A 7 -45.97 4.19 49.48
N GLU A 8 -46.16 2.94 49.00
CA GLU A 8 -45.24 2.27 48.07
C GLU A 8 -44.91 3.15 46.85
N ASP A 9 -45.93 3.69 46.17
CA ASP A 9 -45.79 4.59 45.01
C ASP A 9 -45.08 5.93 45.32
N LYS A 10 -44.92 6.29 46.60
CA LYS A 10 -44.15 7.48 47.03
C LYS A 10 -42.72 7.14 47.42
N GLU A 11 -42.53 6.04 48.11
CA GLU A 11 -41.22 5.53 48.56
C GLU A 11 -40.33 5.27 47.33
N ILE A 12 -40.89 4.64 46.30
CA ILE A 12 -40.26 4.43 44.98
C ILE A 12 -39.91 5.76 44.26
N LEU A 13 -40.68 6.84 44.51
CA LEU A 13 -40.48 8.15 43.88
C LEU A 13 -39.46 9.05 44.61
N GLU A 14 -39.18 8.78 45.88
CA GLU A 14 -38.03 9.37 46.58
C GLU A 14 -36.76 8.55 46.32
N GLU A 15 -36.85 7.22 46.22
CA GLU A 15 -35.72 6.34 45.85
C GLU A 15 -35.18 6.64 44.44
N LEU A 16 -36.05 6.86 43.46
CA LEU A 16 -35.66 7.30 42.10
C LEU A 16 -35.08 8.72 42.03
N LYS A 17 -35.07 9.47 43.14
CA LYS A 17 -34.49 10.81 43.22
C LYS A 17 -33.05 10.81 43.73
N GLU A 18 -32.59 9.69 44.29
CA GLU A 18 -31.18 9.45 44.51
C GLU A 18 -30.50 8.93 43.25
N LEU A 19 -29.29 9.44 42.96
CA LEU A 19 -28.45 8.88 41.90
C LEU A 19 -28.24 7.39 42.14
N SER A 20 -28.44 6.58 41.10
CA SER A 20 -28.26 5.13 41.15
C SER A 20 -26.93 4.77 41.81
N GLU A 21 -26.90 3.74 42.65
CA GLU A 21 -25.66 3.27 43.28
C GLU A 21 -24.54 2.99 42.27
N TRP A 22 -24.90 2.63 41.04
CA TRP A 22 -23.94 2.42 39.96
C TRP A 22 -23.36 3.75 39.45
N GLN A 23 -24.17 4.81 39.33
CA GLN A 23 -23.67 6.15 38.99
C GLN A 23 -22.80 6.73 40.11
N LYS A 24 -23.20 6.58 41.38
CA LYS A 24 -22.40 6.97 42.56
C LYS A 24 -21.02 6.29 42.51
N ARG A 25 -21.00 4.95 42.39
CA ARG A 25 -19.76 4.17 42.29
C ARG A 25 -18.92 4.47 41.05
N ASN A 26 -19.53 4.79 39.90
CA ASN A 26 -18.79 5.18 38.71
C ASN A 26 -18.10 6.56 38.88
N GLN A 27 -18.75 7.52 39.54
CA GLN A 27 -18.12 8.80 39.87
C GLN A 27 -16.99 8.64 40.90
N GLU A 28 -17.15 7.75 41.89
CA GLU A 28 -16.08 7.40 42.83
C GLU A 28 -14.90 6.70 42.14
N TYR A 29 -15.17 5.77 41.22
CA TYR A 29 -14.15 5.09 40.43
C TYR A 29 -13.34 6.07 39.57
N LEU A 30 -14.01 7.01 38.89
CA LEU A 30 -13.35 8.05 38.09
C LEU A 30 -12.50 9.00 38.96
N LYS A 31 -13.00 9.41 40.12
CA LYS A 31 -12.23 10.21 41.09
C LYS A 31 -11.00 9.46 41.59
N LYS A 32 -11.18 8.22 42.05
CA LYS A 32 -10.09 7.39 42.55
C LYS A 32 -9.02 7.15 41.47
N LYS A 33 -9.43 6.90 40.22
CA LYS A 33 -8.48 6.74 39.11
C LYS A 33 -7.68 8.02 38.85
N ALA A 34 -8.32 9.19 38.89
CA ALA A 34 -7.62 10.47 38.74
C ALA A 34 -6.67 10.77 39.92
N GLU A 35 -7.04 10.37 41.14
CA GLU A 35 -6.20 10.48 42.34
C GLU A 35 -4.99 9.52 42.30
N GLU A 36 -5.19 8.29 41.81
CA GLU A 36 -4.13 7.29 41.58
C GLU A 36 -3.17 7.73 40.46
N GLU A 37 -3.68 8.32 39.38
CA GLU A 37 -2.88 8.86 38.27
C GLU A 37 -2.10 10.12 38.71
N ALA A 38 -2.68 10.98 39.54
CA ALA A 38 -2.00 12.13 40.13
C ALA A 38 -0.90 11.72 41.13
N ALA A 39 -1.16 10.74 41.99
CA ALA A 39 -0.16 10.21 42.91
C ALA A 39 1.04 9.57 42.17
N LEU A 40 0.77 8.83 41.09
CA LEU A 40 1.80 8.23 40.24
C LEU A 40 2.59 9.28 39.43
N ALA A 41 1.99 10.44 39.14
CA ALA A 41 2.71 11.59 38.60
C ALA A 41 3.61 12.26 39.66
N GLU A 42 3.12 12.46 40.89
CA GLU A 42 3.90 13.04 41.99
C GLU A 42 5.08 12.13 42.42
N GLU A 43 4.89 10.81 42.40
CA GLU A 43 5.96 9.84 42.64
C GLU A 43 7.05 9.90 41.56
N LYS A 44 6.66 9.95 40.27
CA LYS A 44 7.61 10.15 39.16
C LYS A 44 8.32 11.50 39.20
N GLU A 45 7.66 12.56 39.67
CA GLU A 45 8.34 13.85 39.82
C GLU A 45 9.35 13.82 40.97
N LYS A 46 9.02 13.17 42.10
CA LYS A 46 9.99 12.92 43.19
C LYS A 46 11.15 12.05 42.75
N GLU A 47 10.93 11.01 41.94
CA GLU A 47 11.99 10.19 41.35
C GLU A 47 12.93 11.06 40.48
N ARG A 48 12.37 11.93 39.64
CA ARG A 48 13.16 12.86 38.80
C ARG A 48 13.91 13.91 39.62
N GLN A 49 13.33 14.43 40.70
CA GLN A 49 14.00 15.37 41.61
C GLN A 49 15.13 14.69 42.40
N ALA A 50 14.92 13.47 42.90
CA ALA A 50 15.95 12.68 43.57
C ALA A 50 17.13 12.38 42.64
N ARG A 51 16.84 11.98 41.39
CA ARG A 51 17.86 11.71 40.37
C ARG A 51 18.68 12.94 39.97
N MET A 52 18.08 14.14 39.96
CA MET A 52 18.83 15.39 39.79
C MET A 52 19.72 15.74 41.00
N GLY A 53 19.36 15.30 42.21
CA GLY A 53 20.21 15.42 43.39
C GLY A 53 21.44 14.51 43.36
N GLU A 54 21.29 13.24 42.97
CA GLU A 54 22.43 12.33 42.80
C GLU A 54 23.39 12.79 41.68
N GLU A 55 22.88 13.51 40.67
CA GLU A 55 23.70 14.07 39.59
C GLU A 55 24.44 15.35 40.01
N SER A 56 23.92 16.12 40.99
CA SER A 56 24.64 17.26 41.57
C SER A 56 25.72 16.86 42.57
N GLU A 57 25.51 15.84 43.42
CA GLU A 57 26.58 15.34 44.32
C GLU A 57 27.74 14.66 43.56
N LYS A 58 27.52 14.27 42.30
CA LYS A 58 28.54 13.64 41.45
C LYS A 58 29.34 14.61 40.58
N SER A 59 29.06 15.92 40.64
CA SER A 59 29.68 16.93 39.76
C SER A 59 30.64 17.91 40.46
N GLU A 60 30.88 17.79 41.78
CA GLU A 60 31.91 18.58 42.49
C GLU A 60 33.32 17.94 42.53
N ASP A 61 33.51 16.70 42.06
CA ASP A 61 34.82 16.00 42.10
C ASP A 61 35.39 15.66 40.71
N LYS A 62 35.66 16.71 39.92
CA LYS A 62 36.74 16.80 38.90
C LYS A 62 36.77 18.16 38.19
N GLN A 63 37.57 19.08 38.72
CA GLN A 63 38.08 20.22 37.95
C GLN A 63 39.58 20.41 38.25
N ASP A 64 40.43 19.77 37.45
CA ASP A 64 41.86 20.07 37.44
C ASP A 64 42.50 19.63 36.10
N GLN A 65 43.48 20.41 35.64
CA GLN A 65 44.40 20.15 34.50
C GLN A 65 43.80 20.03 33.09
N GLU A 66 43.65 21.18 32.43
CA GLU A 66 44.14 21.32 31.04
C GLU A 66 45.68 21.41 31.05
N SER A 67 46.37 20.89 30.02
CA SER A 67 47.42 21.58 29.22
C SER A 67 48.40 20.63 28.50
N GLU A 68 48.68 20.94 27.23
CA GLU A 68 49.83 20.55 26.36
C GLU A 68 50.15 19.03 26.17
N THR A 69 50.32 18.54 24.94
CA THR A 69 51.44 18.91 24.04
C THR A 69 51.15 18.62 22.55
N ASP A 70 52.02 19.12 21.67
CA ASP A 70 51.87 19.19 20.20
C ASP A 70 53.04 18.49 19.45
N GLN A 71 52.91 18.27 18.13
CA GLN A 71 53.94 17.76 17.16
C GLN A 71 54.40 16.28 17.34
N GLU A 72 54.81 15.49 16.33
CA GLU A 72 55.17 15.62 14.89
C GLU A 72 54.28 14.65 14.03
N ASP A 73 54.05 14.69 12.71
CA ASP A 73 54.55 15.33 11.46
C ASP A 73 55.15 14.32 10.43
N SER A 74 55.05 14.68 9.14
CA SER A 74 55.73 14.15 7.94
C SER A 74 55.39 12.76 7.33
N GLU A 75 55.03 12.87 6.05
CA GLU A 75 55.09 11.95 4.89
C GLU A 75 56.07 10.74 4.91
N SER A 76 55.71 9.66 4.16
CA SER A 76 56.28 9.40 2.80
C SER A 76 55.60 8.22 2.07
N ALA A 77 55.99 7.94 0.83
CA ALA A 77 55.38 6.97 -0.10
C ALA A 77 56.42 6.09 -0.85
N LYS A 78 55.92 5.09 -1.63
CA LYS A 78 56.68 4.06 -2.40
C LYS A 78 57.44 3.06 -1.52
N GLU A 79 57.74 1.81 -1.90
CA GLU A 79 57.29 0.85 -2.95
C GLU A 79 57.69 -0.58 -2.46
N GLU A 80 57.32 -1.72 -3.05
CA GLU A 80 56.70 -2.06 -4.35
C GLU A 80 55.53 -3.09 -4.10
N SER A 81 55.14 -4.12 -4.85
CA SER A 81 55.57 -4.80 -6.10
C SER A 81 54.36 -5.39 -6.87
N GLU A 82 54.59 -6.11 -7.97
CA GLU A 82 53.57 -6.74 -8.83
C GLU A 82 53.20 -8.20 -8.44
N GLU A 83 51.98 -8.65 -8.76
CA GLU A 83 51.74 -9.75 -9.73
C GLU A 83 50.24 -9.81 -10.12
N LYS A 84 49.92 -9.73 -11.43
CA LYS A 84 48.58 -10.10 -11.93
C LYS A 84 48.61 -10.57 -13.39
N VAL A 85 48.43 -11.87 -13.60
CA VAL A 85 48.58 -12.50 -14.92
C VAL A 85 47.34 -12.33 -15.78
N ALA A 86 47.51 -11.83 -17.00
CA ALA A 86 46.58 -11.96 -18.12
C ALA A 86 47.38 -12.05 -19.42
N SER A 87 47.11 -13.06 -20.25
CA SER A 87 47.78 -13.25 -21.54
C SER A 87 46.77 -13.48 -22.65
N SER A 88 47.00 -12.84 -23.79
CA SER A 88 46.18 -12.96 -25.01
C SER A 88 47.06 -12.88 -26.24
N GLU A 89 47.44 -14.04 -26.76
CA GLU A 89 48.00 -14.21 -28.11
C GLU A 89 46.88 -14.20 -29.17
N ALA A 90 47.10 -13.80 -30.42
CA ALA A 90 48.20 -13.04 -31.03
C ALA A 90 47.73 -12.54 -32.42
N ASP A 91 48.35 -11.50 -32.96
CA ASP A 91 48.33 -11.25 -34.41
C ASP A 91 49.61 -10.53 -34.88
N LYS A 92 50.06 -10.87 -36.10
CA LYS A 92 51.12 -10.29 -36.95
C LYS A 92 52.23 -9.45 -36.29
N GLU A 93 53.46 -9.87 -36.59
CA GLU A 93 54.41 -8.96 -37.25
C GLU A 93 54.98 -9.60 -38.54
N LYS A 94 55.59 -8.79 -39.40
CA LYS A 94 56.24 -9.19 -40.67
C LYS A 94 57.74 -8.95 -40.54
N GLU A 95 58.55 -9.77 -41.22
CA GLU A 95 59.81 -9.27 -41.79
C GLU A 95 60.02 -9.83 -43.20
N GLU A 96 61.02 -9.30 -43.92
CA GLU A 96 61.10 -9.29 -45.38
C GLU A 96 62.44 -9.84 -45.87
N LYS A 97 62.44 -10.61 -46.97
CA LYS A 97 63.55 -10.98 -47.91
C LYS A 97 63.25 -12.31 -48.62
N GLU A 98 63.66 -12.57 -49.86
CA GLU A 98 64.13 -11.74 -50.97
C GLU A 98 63.92 -12.55 -52.28
N GLU A 99 63.97 -11.93 -53.47
CA GLU A 99 63.86 -12.67 -54.74
C GLU A 99 65.12 -13.52 -55.05
N PRO A 100 65.06 -14.43 -56.05
CA PRO A 100 65.56 -13.99 -57.37
C PRO A 100 64.80 -14.53 -58.59
N GLU A 101 64.62 -13.69 -59.62
CA GLU A 101 64.43 -14.13 -61.01
C GLU A 101 65.77 -14.11 -61.77
N SER A 102 66.16 -15.21 -62.41
CA SER A 102 67.00 -15.17 -63.63
C SER A 102 66.88 -16.47 -64.43
N LYS A 103 67.25 -16.43 -65.72
CA LYS A 103 67.05 -17.52 -66.69
C LYS A 103 68.36 -17.89 -67.39
N GLU A 104 68.74 -19.16 -67.36
CA GLU A 104 69.54 -19.84 -68.38
C GLU A 104 69.29 -21.35 -68.21
N LYS A 105 68.69 -22.06 -69.18
CA LYS A 105 69.27 -22.56 -70.44
C LYS A 105 70.50 -23.45 -70.24
N GLU A 106 70.25 -24.75 -70.16
CA GLU A 106 71.00 -25.68 -71.03
C GLU A 106 70.03 -26.74 -71.61
N GLU A 107 70.50 -27.53 -72.57
CA GLU A 107 69.66 -28.25 -73.53
C GLU A 107 70.00 -29.75 -73.59
N GLN A 108 69.06 -30.55 -74.11
CA GLN A 108 69.21 -31.98 -74.46
C GLN A 108 69.20 -32.92 -73.23
N ASP A 109 68.55 -34.09 -73.26
CA ASP A 109 68.40 -34.98 -74.41
C ASP A 109 66.98 -35.57 -74.62
N LYS A 110 66.85 -36.54 -75.54
CA LYS A 110 65.64 -36.82 -76.32
C LYS A 110 64.76 -37.97 -75.81
N LYS A 111 63.45 -37.71 -75.84
CA LYS A 111 62.33 -38.56 -76.34
C LYS A 111 62.35 -40.07 -75.97
N LEU A 112 61.26 -40.54 -75.34
CA LEU A 112 60.26 -41.42 -76.00
C LEU A 112 59.06 -41.76 -75.07
N ALA A 113 58.05 -42.43 -75.65
CA ALA A 113 56.82 -42.96 -75.03
C ALA A 113 55.69 -41.97 -74.69
N LYS A 114 54.70 -41.87 -75.59
CA LYS A 114 53.36 -41.33 -75.30
C LYS A 114 52.67 -42.15 -74.21
N LYS A 115 52.01 -41.51 -73.24
CA LYS A 115 50.82 -42.08 -72.60
C LYS A 115 49.82 -40.95 -72.31
N ALA A 116 48.59 -41.12 -72.79
CA ALA A 116 47.65 -40.02 -72.92
C ALA A 116 47.18 -39.46 -71.57
N THR A 117 47.23 -38.12 -71.45
CA THR A 117 46.46 -37.38 -70.45
C THR A 117 44.98 -37.68 -70.66
N LYS A 118 44.40 -38.54 -69.82
CA LYS A 118 42.94 -38.63 -69.71
C LYS A 118 42.46 -37.42 -68.93
N GLU A 119 42.03 -36.40 -69.64
CA GLU A 119 41.26 -35.31 -69.06
C GLU A 119 40.08 -35.91 -68.28
N LYS A 120 40.01 -35.62 -66.98
CA LYS A 120 38.77 -35.84 -66.22
C LYS A 120 37.77 -34.81 -66.77
N PRO A 121 36.55 -35.21 -67.17
CA PRO A 121 35.63 -34.28 -67.83
C PRO A 121 35.39 -33.09 -66.91
N ALA A 122 35.58 -31.88 -67.46
CA ALA A 122 35.37 -30.64 -66.73
C ALA A 122 33.93 -30.63 -66.21
N LYS A 123 33.76 -30.69 -64.88
CA LYS A 123 32.44 -30.65 -64.25
C LYS A 123 31.74 -29.37 -64.71
N ALA A 124 30.64 -29.51 -65.45
CA ALA A 124 29.90 -28.37 -65.97
C ALA A 124 29.55 -27.41 -64.82
N LYS A 125 29.95 -26.14 -64.94
CA LYS A 125 29.63 -25.12 -63.94
C LYS A 125 28.11 -24.96 -63.89
N ILE A 126 27.49 -25.45 -62.82
CA ILE A 126 26.05 -25.33 -62.58
C ILE A 126 25.71 -23.83 -62.60
N PRO A 127 24.80 -23.35 -63.48
CA PRO A 127 24.48 -21.93 -63.53
C PRO A 127 23.86 -21.48 -62.21
N GLY A 128 24.23 -20.29 -61.72
CA GLY A 128 23.82 -19.80 -60.40
C GLY A 128 22.30 -19.82 -60.16
N ILE A 129 21.50 -19.67 -61.21
CA ILE A 129 20.03 -19.78 -61.18
C ILE A 129 19.57 -21.16 -60.66
N HIS A 130 20.25 -22.25 -61.00
CA HIS A 130 19.91 -23.59 -60.50
C HIS A 130 20.33 -23.79 -59.04
N ILE A 131 21.44 -23.16 -58.61
CA ILE A 131 21.86 -23.16 -57.20
C ILE A 131 20.86 -22.36 -56.36
N LEU A 132 20.40 -21.21 -56.85
CA LEU A 132 19.41 -20.36 -56.18
C LEU A 132 18.03 -21.05 -56.11
N ARG A 133 17.60 -21.71 -57.19
CA ARG A 133 16.38 -22.56 -57.20
C ARG A 133 16.50 -23.77 -56.26
N ALA A 134 17.67 -24.40 -56.19
CA ALA A 134 17.92 -25.47 -55.21
C ALA A 134 17.83 -24.92 -53.78
N PHE A 135 18.44 -23.75 -53.52
CA PHE A 135 18.38 -23.10 -52.20
C PHE A 135 16.94 -22.79 -51.76
N THR A 136 16.07 -22.31 -52.65
CA THR A 136 14.64 -22.07 -52.32
C THR A 136 13.84 -23.32 -51.93
N ILE A 137 14.36 -24.53 -52.17
CA ILE A 137 13.72 -25.80 -51.77
C ILE A 137 14.48 -26.44 -50.60
N LEU A 138 15.81 -26.45 -50.67
CA LEU A 138 16.70 -27.06 -49.67
C LEU A 138 16.70 -26.27 -48.36
N PHE A 139 16.69 -24.93 -48.41
CA PHE A 139 16.68 -24.09 -47.20
C PHE A 139 15.45 -24.34 -46.30
N PRO A 140 14.18 -24.25 -46.79
CA PRO A 140 13.02 -24.56 -45.94
C PRO A 140 12.97 -26.04 -45.54
N SER A 141 13.45 -26.97 -46.38
CA SER A 141 13.53 -28.39 -46.03
C SER A 141 14.53 -28.66 -44.89
N LEU A 142 15.70 -28.01 -44.92
CA LEU A 142 16.71 -28.09 -43.87
C LEU A 142 16.26 -27.39 -42.58
N LEU A 143 15.59 -26.25 -42.68
CA LEU A 143 14.99 -25.55 -41.54
C LEU A 143 13.93 -26.42 -40.85
N LEU A 144 13.05 -27.07 -41.61
CA LEU A 144 12.05 -27.99 -41.08
C LEU A 144 12.70 -29.21 -40.40
N LEU A 145 13.78 -29.76 -40.96
CA LEU A 145 14.59 -30.81 -40.34
C LEU A 145 15.17 -30.35 -38.99
N ILE A 146 15.77 -29.15 -38.94
CA ILE A 146 16.34 -28.58 -37.71
C ILE A 146 15.25 -28.37 -36.64
N VAL A 147 14.09 -27.82 -37.00
CA VAL A 147 12.96 -27.62 -36.07
C VAL A 147 12.40 -28.96 -35.58
N SER A 148 12.30 -29.97 -36.45
CA SER A 148 11.87 -31.32 -36.05
C SER A 148 12.87 -31.99 -35.11
N ALA A 149 14.17 -31.93 -35.42
CA ALA A 149 15.24 -32.45 -34.56
C ALA A 149 15.28 -31.73 -33.20
N TYR A 150 15.03 -30.42 -33.17
CA TYR A 150 14.89 -29.65 -31.94
C TYR A 150 13.71 -30.15 -31.11
N LEU A 151 12.49 -30.23 -31.68
CA LEU A 151 11.29 -30.68 -30.98
C LEU A 151 11.37 -32.11 -30.44
N LEU A 152 12.15 -32.99 -31.08
CA LEU A 152 12.44 -34.34 -30.58
C LEU A 152 13.56 -34.40 -29.53
N SER A 153 14.25 -33.29 -29.25
CA SER A 153 15.36 -33.20 -28.31
C SER A 153 14.91 -32.68 -26.92
N PRO A 154 15.58 -33.07 -25.82
CA PRO A 154 15.29 -32.54 -24.49
C PRO A 154 15.53 -31.03 -24.35
N TYR A 155 16.28 -30.41 -25.27
CA TYR A 155 16.46 -28.96 -25.31
C TYR A 155 15.17 -28.19 -25.61
N ALA A 156 14.15 -28.82 -26.22
CA ALA A 156 12.91 -28.15 -26.52
C ALA A 156 11.99 -27.93 -25.30
N THR A 157 12.16 -28.68 -24.21
CA THR A 157 11.44 -28.48 -22.94
C THR A 157 12.31 -27.85 -21.84
N MET A 158 13.64 -27.92 -21.96
CA MET A 158 14.61 -27.32 -21.03
C MET A 158 14.47 -25.79 -20.94
N LYS A 159 14.23 -25.28 -19.73
CA LYS A 159 14.06 -23.85 -19.45
C LYS A 159 14.58 -23.47 -18.05
N ASP A 160 15.25 -22.33 -17.96
CA ASP A 160 15.66 -21.63 -16.73
C ASP A 160 14.66 -20.49 -16.50
N ILE A 161 13.67 -20.70 -15.62
CA ILE A 161 12.64 -19.70 -15.30
C ILE A 161 13.11 -18.89 -14.09
N ARG A 162 13.22 -17.58 -14.27
CA ARG A 162 13.59 -16.61 -13.24
C ARG A 162 12.45 -15.63 -13.03
N VAL A 163 12.22 -15.23 -11.78
CA VAL A 163 11.26 -14.19 -11.43
C VAL A 163 12.04 -12.97 -10.91
N GLU A 164 11.67 -11.78 -11.38
CA GLU A 164 12.24 -10.49 -10.98
C GLU A 164 11.10 -9.53 -10.62
N GLY A 165 11.27 -8.70 -9.59
CA GLY A 165 10.31 -7.64 -9.23
C GLY A 165 9.22 -8.03 -8.22
N THR A 166 9.34 -9.20 -7.58
CA THR A 166 8.52 -9.59 -6.42
C THR A 166 8.96 -8.87 -5.15
N VAL A 167 8.02 -8.44 -4.32
CA VAL A 167 8.27 -7.74 -3.03
C VAL A 167 7.54 -8.44 -1.88
N GLN A 168 6.26 -8.73 -2.06
CA GLN A 168 5.38 -9.40 -1.09
C GLN A 168 5.09 -10.86 -1.48
N THR A 169 5.08 -11.19 -2.78
CA THR A 169 4.92 -12.58 -3.25
C THR A 169 6.26 -13.30 -3.35
N THR A 170 6.26 -14.65 -3.34
CA THR A 170 7.49 -15.41 -3.63
C THR A 170 7.63 -15.71 -5.12
N ALA A 171 8.86 -15.98 -5.56
CA ALA A 171 9.14 -16.43 -6.92
C ALA A 171 8.41 -17.75 -7.27
N ASP A 172 8.15 -18.61 -6.29
CA ASP A 172 7.40 -19.86 -6.49
C ASP A 172 5.89 -19.64 -6.60
N ASP A 173 5.31 -18.67 -5.87
CA ASP A 173 3.89 -18.28 -6.05
C ASP A 173 3.65 -17.76 -7.47
N ILE A 174 4.55 -16.91 -7.96
CA ILE A 174 4.49 -16.39 -9.34
C ILE A 174 4.71 -17.52 -10.37
N ARG A 175 5.64 -18.44 -10.11
CA ARG A 175 5.86 -19.62 -10.97
C ARG A 175 4.61 -20.50 -11.03
N GLN A 176 3.96 -20.75 -9.89
CA GLN A 176 2.71 -21.51 -9.82
C GLN A 176 1.54 -20.77 -10.50
N ALA A 177 1.38 -19.47 -10.25
CA ALA A 177 0.36 -18.63 -10.88
C ALA A 177 0.52 -18.52 -12.41
N SER A 178 1.75 -18.63 -12.92
CA SER A 178 2.00 -18.70 -14.37
C SER A 178 1.41 -19.96 -15.03
N GLY A 179 1.30 -21.07 -14.29
CA GLY A 179 0.87 -22.36 -14.82
C GLY A 179 1.83 -22.98 -15.85
N ILE A 180 3.05 -22.45 -16.01
CA ILE A 180 4.10 -23.03 -16.86
C ILE A 180 4.54 -24.37 -16.25
N GLN A 181 4.49 -25.44 -17.05
CA GLN A 181 4.95 -26.76 -16.61
C GLN A 181 6.37 -27.06 -17.11
N ASP A 182 7.16 -27.84 -16.37
CA ASP A 182 8.49 -28.27 -16.81
C ASP A 182 8.44 -29.10 -18.11
N SER A 183 7.31 -29.76 -18.38
CA SER A 183 6.96 -30.45 -19.63
C SER A 183 6.67 -29.52 -20.81
N ASP A 184 6.36 -28.23 -20.62
CA ASP A 184 5.98 -27.32 -21.70
C ASP A 184 7.15 -27.07 -22.67
N TYR A 185 6.87 -27.14 -23.98
CA TYR A 185 7.82 -26.75 -25.00
C TYR A 185 8.10 -25.24 -24.95
N THR A 186 9.38 -24.87 -24.99
CA THR A 186 9.86 -23.47 -25.01
C THR A 186 9.22 -22.62 -26.10
N ILE A 187 8.91 -23.20 -27.27
CA ILE A 187 8.21 -22.52 -28.37
C ILE A 187 6.82 -22.04 -27.94
N ASN A 188 6.10 -22.78 -27.09
CA ASN A 188 4.80 -22.36 -26.56
C ASN A 188 4.96 -21.11 -25.69
N LEU A 189 6.01 -21.03 -24.86
CA LEU A 189 6.32 -19.84 -24.04
C LEU A 189 6.74 -18.63 -24.89
N LEU A 190 7.28 -18.83 -26.10
CA LEU A 190 7.57 -17.74 -27.04
C LEU A 190 6.33 -17.22 -27.77
N LEU A 191 5.38 -18.11 -28.10
CA LEU A 191 4.16 -17.78 -28.84
C LEU A 191 3.04 -17.25 -27.92
N ASP A 192 2.74 -17.98 -26.85
CA ASP A 192 1.60 -17.74 -25.95
C ASP A 192 1.93 -16.76 -24.79
N LYS A 193 2.91 -15.87 -24.94
CA LYS A 193 3.36 -14.96 -23.85
C LYS A 193 2.21 -14.28 -23.10
N ALA A 194 1.30 -13.65 -23.85
CA ALA A 194 0.16 -12.92 -23.30
C ALA A 194 -0.84 -13.80 -22.52
N LYS A 195 -0.88 -15.12 -22.77
CA LYS A 195 -1.67 -16.08 -21.98
C LYS A 195 -1.01 -16.28 -20.61
N TYR A 196 0.29 -16.58 -20.57
CA TYR A 196 1.03 -16.75 -19.33
C TYR A 196 1.08 -15.45 -18.50
N GLU A 197 1.32 -14.31 -19.13
CA GLU A 197 1.27 -12.98 -18.49
C GLU A 197 -0.11 -12.68 -17.87
N LYS A 198 -1.19 -13.04 -18.56
CA LYS A 198 -2.57 -12.92 -18.04
C LYS A 198 -2.86 -13.89 -16.89
N GLN A 199 -2.30 -15.10 -16.91
CA GLN A 199 -2.41 -16.05 -15.79
C GLN A 199 -1.70 -15.50 -14.54
N ILE A 200 -0.48 -14.96 -14.68
CA ILE A 200 0.25 -14.32 -13.56
C ILE A 200 -0.52 -13.09 -13.04
N LYS A 201 -1.04 -12.23 -13.92
CA LYS A 201 -1.91 -11.09 -13.55
C LYS A 201 -3.27 -11.50 -12.96
N SER A 202 -3.60 -12.80 -12.89
CA SER A 202 -4.76 -13.27 -12.14
C SER A 202 -4.48 -13.43 -10.63
N ASN A 203 -3.22 -13.33 -10.19
CA ASN A 203 -2.86 -13.10 -8.79
C ASN A 203 -3.17 -11.63 -8.43
N TYR A 204 -3.92 -11.42 -7.35
CA TYR A 204 -4.40 -10.09 -6.94
C TYR A 204 -3.30 -9.13 -6.47
N TRP A 205 -2.12 -9.64 -6.11
CA TRP A 205 -0.92 -8.82 -5.84
C TRP A 205 -0.28 -8.24 -7.11
N VAL A 206 -0.59 -8.75 -8.31
CA VAL A 206 0.15 -8.42 -9.55
C VAL A 206 -0.54 -7.35 -10.39
N GLU A 207 0.11 -6.18 -10.50
CA GLU A 207 -0.29 -5.12 -11.43
C GLU A 207 0.03 -5.50 -12.88
N SER A 208 1.22 -6.02 -13.15
CA SER A 208 1.61 -6.50 -14.48
C SER A 208 2.69 -7.58 -14.43
N ALA A 209 2.73 -8.40 -15.47
CA ALA A 209 3.76 -9.41 -15.69
C ALA A 209 4.21 -9.35 -17.15
N GLN A 210 5.50 -9.60 -17.40
CA GLN A 210 6.09 -9.66 -18.74
C GLN A 210 7.02 -10.88 -18.87
N LEU A 211 6.85 -11.69 -19.92
CA LEU A 211 7.65 -12.89 -20.18
C LEU A 211 8.77 -12.60 -21.18
N VAL A 212 9.93 -12.20 -20.67
CA VAL A 212 11.14 -11.94 -21.46
C VAL A 212 11.84 -13.27 -21.75
N TYR A 213 12.21 -13.50 -23.02
CA TYR A 213 13.01 -14.67 -23.42
C TYR A 213 14.45 -14.25 -23.69
N GLN A 214 15.40 -15.03 -23.19
CA GLN A 214 16.83 -14.88 -23.43
C GLN A 214 17.40 -16.21 -23.96
N PHE A 215 17.95 -16.17 -25.17
CA PHE A 215 18.59 -17.34 -25.79
C PHE A 215 19.78 -17.84 -24.92
N PRO A 216 19.97 -19.17 -24.75
CA PRO A 216 19.23 -20.26 -25.40
C PRO A 216 17.94 -20.70 -24.66
N THR A 217 17.96 -20.77 -23.33
CA THR A 217 16.92 -21.46 -22.53
C THR A 217 16.36 -20.63 -21.38
N LYS A 218 16.69 -19.34 -21.29
CA LYS A 218 16.32 -18.48 -20.15
C LYS A 218 15.00 -17.76 -20.39
N PHE A 219 14.15 -17.75 -19.37
CA PHE A 219 12.87 -17.05 -19.34
C PHE A 219 12.81 -16.22 -18.07
N THR A 220 12.72 -14.91 -18.22
CA THR A 220 12.59 -13.97 -17.09
C THR A 220 11.16 -13.45 -17.05
N ILE A 221 10.42 -13.85 -16.01
CA ILE A 221 9.15 -13.25 -15.63
C ILE A 221 9.48 -11.98 -14.85
N LYS A 222 9.25 -10.82 -15.45
CA LYS A 222 9.29 -9.53 -14.74
C LYS A 222 7.90 -9.23 -14.21
N VAL A 223 7.78 -9.10 -12.90
CA VAL A 223 6.55 -8.75 -12.18
C VAL A 223 6.63 -7.29 -11.75
N LYS A 224 5.49 -6.59 -11.80
CA LYS A 224 5.23 -5.41 -10.97
C LYS A 224 4.05 -5.75 -10.08
N GLU A 225 4.26 -5.73 -8.77
CA GLU A 225 3.19 -5.86 -7.77
C GLU A 225 2.45 -4.52 -7.61
N TYR A 226 1.23 -4.57 -7.06
CA TYR A 226 0.51 -3.37 -6.63
C TYR A 226 1.10 -2.83 -5.34
N ASP A 227 1.44 -1.55 -5.33
CA ASP A 227 1.90 -0.84 -4.13
C ASP A 227 0.81 -0.82 -3.03
N ILE A 228 1.21 -0.97 -1.76
CA ILE A 228 0.31 -0.75 -0.61
C ILE A 228 0.17 0.77 -0.42
N VAL A 229 -1.05 1.28 -0.42
CA VAL A 229 -1.33 2.74 -0.40
C VAL A 229 -1.98 3.24 0.89
N ALA A 230 -2.56 2.34 1.68
CA ALA A 230 -3.19 2.62 2.96
C ALA A 230 -3.34 1.33 3.78
N TYR A 231 -3.77 1.44 5.04
CA TYR A 231 -4.15 0.30 5.87
C TYR A 231 -5.54 0.52 6.46
N TYR A 232 -6.43 -0.46 6.30
CA TYR A 232 -7.69 -0.50 7.04
C TYR A 232 -7.42 -0.87 8.50
N ILE A 233 -8.02 -0.13 9.44
CA ILE A 233 -7.82 -0.30 10.88
C ILE A 233 -9.03 -0.99 11.51
N SER A 234 -8.80 -2.11 12.21
CA SER A 234 -9.84 -2.83 12.95
C SER A 234 -9.35 -3.19 14.36
N GLY A 235 -9.63 -2.28 15.31
CA GLY A 235 -9.00 -2.31 16.63
C GLY A 235 -7.50 -2.07 16.50
N GLU A 236 -6.71 -3.04 16.98
CA GLU A 236 -5.24 -3.02 16.86
C GLU A 236 -4.74 -3.56 15.51
N ASN A 237 -5.58 -4.27 14.75
CA ASN A 237 -5.18 -4.91 13.50
C ASN A 237 -5.13 -3.91 12.34
N HIS A 238 -4.06 -3.99 11.57
CA HIS A 238 -3.82 -3.20 10.35
C HIS A 238 -3.87 -4.12 9.13
N TYR A 239 -4.72 -3.81 8.15
CA TYR A 239 -4.94 -4.63 6.96
C TYR A 239 -4.53 -3.86 5.69
N PRO A 240 -3.55 -4.35 4.89
CA PRO A 240 -3.08 -3.64 3.70
C PRO A 240 -4.19 -3.37 2.68
N ILE A 241 -4.24 -2.13 2.16
CA ILE A 241 -5.04 -1.75 0.99
C ILE A 241 -4.07 -1.55 -0.18
N LEU A 242 -4.26 -2.35 -1.23
CA LEU A 242 -3.48 -2.27 -2.46
C LEU A 242 -3.95 -1.12 -3.36
N SER A 243 -3.06 -0.59 -4.20
CA SER A 243 -3.37 0.43 -5.21
C SER A 243 -4.41 -0.04 -6.26
N SER A 244 -4.73 -1.33 -6.32
CA SER A 244 -5.84 -1.92 -7.08
C SER A 244 -7.23 -1.72 -6.45
N GLY A 245 -7.31 -1.20 -5.22
CA GLY A 245 -8.55 -1.16 -4.43
C GLY A 245 -8.95 -2.50 -3.83
N GLN A 246 -8.03 -3.48 -3.81
CA GLN A 246 -8.19 -4.74 -3.08
C GLN A 246 -7.74 -4.56 -1.62
N LEU A 247 -8.57 -4.99 -0.69
CA LEU A 247 -8.23 -5.14 0.73
C LEU A 247 -7.63 -6.54 0.95
N GLU A 248 -6.50 -6.63 1.64
CA GLU A 248 -5.91 -7.88 2.11
C GLU A 248 -6.58 -8.35 3.41
N THR A 249 -6.85 -9.64 3.54
CA THR A 249 -7.54 -10.23 4.70
C THR A 249 -6.59 -10.60 5.84
N SER A 250 -5.28 -10.65 5.56
CA SER A 250 -4.21 -10.88 6.53
C SER A 250 -3.83 -9.56 7.23
N SER A 251 -3.82 -9.53 8.57
CA SER A 251 -3.30 -8.36 9.29
C SER A 251 -1.76 -8.37 9.34
N VAL A 252 -1.17 -7.19 9.23
CA VAL A 252 0.28 -6.99 9.36
C VAL A 252 0.65 -6.57 10.79
N SER A 253 1.90 -6.86 11.19
CA SER A 253 2.43 -6.43 12.48
C SER A 253 2.83 -4.95 12.45
N LEU A 254 2.75 -4.26 13.60
CA LEU A 254 3.19 -2.86 13.71
C LEU A 254 4.64 -2.66 13.23
N ASN A 255 5.53 -3.62 13.54
CA ASN A 255 6.93 -3.63 13.12
C ASN A 255 7.15 -3.77 11.60
N SER A 256 6.09 -4.02 10.82
CA SER A 256 6.10 -4.12 9.36
C SER A 256 5.33 -2.99 8.65
N LEU A 257 4.85 -2.00 9.41
CA LEU A 257 4.31 -0.75 8.87
C LEU A 257 5.46 0.21 8.52
N PRO A 258 5.33 1.05 7.48
CA PRO A 258 6.26 2.15 7.23
C PRO A 258 6.08 3.27 8.28
N GLU A 259 7.07 4.15 8.39
CA GLU A 259 7.06 5.29 9.34
C GLU A 259 5.85 6.23 9.15
N THR A 260 5.34 6.33 7.92
CA THR A 260 4.15 7.12 7.57
C THR A 260 3.18 6.27 6.74
N TYR A 261 1.92 6.17 7.16
CA TYR A 261 0.86 5.48 6.43
C TYR A 261 -0.51 6.11 6.63
N ILE A 262 -1.39 5.93 5.65
CA ILE A 262 -2.79 6.37 5.72
C ILE A 262 -3.61 5.31 6.47
N SER A 263 -4.23 5.71 7.59
CA SER A 263 -5.16 4.89 8.38
C SER A 263 -6.60 5.04 7.89
N VAL A 264 -7.21 3.99 7.34
CA VAL A 264 -8.60 4.00 6.83
C VAL A 264 -9.53 3.32 7.83
N LEU A 265 -10.61 4.00 8.22
CA LEU A 265 -11.57 3.52 9.24
C LEU A 265 -12.90 3.01 8.66
N PHE A 266 -12.95 2.67 7.37
CA PHE A 266 -14.09 2.03 6.71
C PHE A 266 -13.69 0.78 5.92
N ASN A 267 -14.63 -0.16 5.80
CA ASN A 267 -14.42 -1.50 5.23
C ASN A 267 -15.45 -1.83 4.12
N ASP A 268 -15.99 -0.80 3.46
CA ASP A 268 -16.81 -1.02 2.26
C ASP A 268 -15.92 -1.15 1.02
N SER A 269 -16.19 -2.16 0.20
CA SER A 269 -15.33 -2.50 -0.94
C SER A 269 -15.48 -1.54 -2.12
N GLU A 270 -16.62 -0.86 -2.26
CA GLU A 270 -16.82 0.15 -3.32
C GLU A 270 -16.18 1.48 -2.89
N GLN A 271 -16.33 1.87 -1.61
CA GLN A 271 -15.64 3.03 -1.04
C GLN A 271 -14.12 2.89 -1.03
N ILE A 272 -13.56 1.71 -0.71
CA ILE A 272 -12.10 1.47 -0.78
C ILE A 272 -11.59 1.60 -2.23
N LYS A 273 -12.34 1.10 -3.22
CA LYS A 273 -11.98 1.23 -4.65
C LYS A 273 -12.08 2.67 -5.14
N ALA A 274 -13.13 3.40 -4.75
CA ALA A 274 -13.26 4.83 -5.03
C ALA A 274 -12.12 5.62 -4.38
N PHE A 275 -11.83 5.37 -3.10
CA PHE A 275 -10.73 6.01 -2.37
C PHE A 275 -9.38 5.78 -3.04
N THR A 276 -9.02 4.54 -3.35
CA THR A 276 -7.73 4.22 -4.01
C THR A 276 -7.63 4.81 -5.42
N SER A 277 -8.72 4.81 -6.21
CA SER A 277 -8.79 5.42 -7.54
C SER A 277 -8.65 6.95 -7.51
N GLU A 278 -9.28 7.62 -6.54
CA GLU A 278 -9.16 9.07 -6.37
C GLU A 278 -7.81 9.46 -5.76
N LEU A 279 -7.34 8.70 -4.76
CA LEU A 279 -6.02 8.88 -4.16
C LEU A 279 -4.92 8.73 -5.21
N ALA A 280 -5.00 7.75 -6.12
CA ALA A 280 -4.00 7.53 -7.16
C ALA A 280 -3.68 8.79 -7.97
N GLN A 281 -4.70 9.63 -8.26
CA GLN A 281 -4.60 10.87 -9.04
C GLN A 281 -3.96 12.04 -8.27
N ILE A 282 -3.81 11.94 -6.95
CA ILE A 282 -3.31 13.02 -6.09
C ILE A 282 -1.77 13.06 -6.07
N ASN A 283 -1.20 14.26 -5.95
CA ASN A 283 0.25 14.49 -5.82
C ASN A 283 0.82 13.71 -4.61
N PRO A 284 1.93 12.95 -4.75
CA PRO A 284 2.65 12.32 -3.64
C PRO A 284 2.81 13.16 -2.37
N GLU A 285 3.07 14.47 -2.49
CA GLU A 285 3.20 15.38 -1.34
C GLU A 285 1.92 15.39 -0.46
N LEU A 286 0.75 15.42 -1.11
CA LEU A 286 -0.55 15.37 -0.42
C LEU A 286 -0.90 13.96 0.07
N LYS A 287 -0.45 12.90 -0.63
CA LYS A 287 -0.64 11.51 -0.18
C LYS A 287 0.04 11.27 1.16
N VAL A 288 1.30 11.70 1.30
CA VAL A 288 2.09 11.53 2.53
C VAL A 288 1.55 12.43 3.66
N ALA A 289 0.92 13.57 3.35
CA ALA A 289 0.36 14.48 4.33
C ALA A 289 -0.95 13.99 4.99
N ILE A 290 -1.65 13.00 4.42
CA ILE A 290 -2.85 12.39 5.01
C ILE A 290 -2.42 11.37 6.08
N GLN A 291 -2.92 11.52 7.30
CA GLN A 291 -2.72 10.55 8.39
C GLN A 291 -3.86 9.52 8.43
N LYS A 292 -5.11 9.98 8.28
CA LYS A 292 -6.31 9.20 8.63
C LYS A 292 -7.48 9.55 7.72
N VAL A 293 -8.34 8.57 7.43
CA VAL A 293 -9.56 8.74 6.63
C VAL A 293 -10.75 8.10 7.34
N GLU A 294 -11.80 8.89 7.56
CA GLU A 294 -13.07 8.47 8.14
C GLU A 294 -14.23 8.80 7.19
N LEU A 295 -15.33 8.05 7.29
CA LEU A 295 -16.62 8.48 6.73
C LEU A 295 -17.22 9.58 7.62
N ALA A 296 -17.71 10.64 7.00
CA ALA A 296 -18.37 11.77 7.67
C ALA A 296 -19.64 12.21 6.90
N PRO A 297 -20.57 11.30 6.54
CA PRO A 297 -21.70 11.59 5.65
C PRO A 297 -22.59 12.72 6.20
N SER A 298 -22.89 13.70 5.35
CA SER A 298 -23.73 14.86 5.70
C SER A 298 -25.22 14.61 5.38
N LYS A 299 -26.07 15.62 5.64
CA LYS A 299 -27.48 15.63 5.22
C LYS A 299 -27.67 15.75 3.69
N VAL A 300 -26.59 16.07 2.95
CA VAL A 300 -26.59 16.37 1.50
C VAL A 300 -25.62 15.47 0.73
N THR A 301 -24.45 15.16 1.30
CA THR A 301 -23.38 14.38 0.67
C THR A 301 -23.13 13.09 1.41
N SER A 302 -23.59 11.96 0.86
CA SER A 302 -23.49 10.63 1.48
C SER A 302 -22.10 9.99 1.39
N ASP A 303 -21.25 10.47 0.49
CA ASP A 303 -19.85 10.03 0.33
C ASP A 303 -18.84 11.03 0.93
N LEU A 304 -19.28 11.94 1.81
CA LEU A 304 -18.39 12.89 2.49
C LEU A 304 -17.42 12.12 3.40
N ILE A 305 -16.12 12.34 3.19
CA ILE A 305 -15.05 11.80 4.05
C ILE A 305 -14.37 12.93 4.83
N ARG A 306 -13.86 12.57 6.00
CA ARG A 306 -12.93 13.39 6.78
C ARG A 306 -11.52 12.82 6.64
N LEU A 307 -10.62 13.65 6.14
CA LEU A 307 -9.18 13.42 6.16
C LEU A 307 -8.62 14.12 7.41
N THR A 308 -7.88 13.42 8.26
CA THR A 308 -7.00 14.08 9.25
C THR A 308 -5.60 14.14 8.66
N MET A 309 -5.01 15.33 8.67
CA MET A 309 -3.68 15.59 8.12
C MET A 309 -2.61 15.47 9.22
N ASN A 310 -1.37 15.16 8.86
CA ASN A 310 -0.25 15.03 9.82
C ASN A 310 0.05 16.32 10.61
N ASP A 311 -0.42 17.46 10.10
CA ASP A 311 -0.28 18.79 10.71
C ASP A 311 -1.46 19.18 11.62
N SER A 312 -2.34 18.21 11.95
CA SER A 312 -3.54 18.32 12.79
C SER A 312 -4.74 19.05 12.20
N ASP A 313 -4.72 19.46 10.92
CA ASP A 313 -5.94 19.93 10.25
C ASP A 313 -6.89 18.77 9.89
N GLU A 314 -8.18 19.07 9.84
CA GLU A 314 -9.18 18.20 9.22
C GLU A 314 -9.58 18.75 7.84
N VAL A 315 -9.78 17.88 6.85
CA VAL A 315 -10.37 18.25 5.55
C VAL A 315 -11.62 17.40 5.31
N LEU A 316 -12.78 18.04 5.21
CA LEU A 316 -14.03 17.40 4.79
C LEU A 316 -14.15 17.51 3.27
N VAL A 317 -14.23 16.40 2.55
CA VAL A 317 -14.29 16.39 1.08
C VAL A 317 -15.15 15.24 0.56
N PRO A 318 -16.00 15.42 -0.48
CA PRO A 318 -16.71 14.30 -1.09
C PRO A 318 -15.71 13.31 -1.70
N LEU A 319 -15.85 12.03 -1.39
CA LEU A 319 -14.94 10.97 -1.86
C LEU A 319 -14.81 11.00 -3.38
N SER A 320 -15.93 11.16 -4.10
CA SER A 320 -16.03 11.24 -5.57
C SER A 320 -15.39 12.49 -6.20
N GLU A 321 -14.89 13.42 -5.39
CA GLU A 321 -14.24 14.66 -5.81
C GLU A 321 -12.89 14.90 -5.12
N MET A 322 -12.38 13.95 -4.33
CA MET A 322 -11.16 14.10 -3.55
C MET A 322 -9.95 14.47 -4.45
N SER A 323 -9.82 13.86 -5.63
CA SER A 323 -8.77 14.18 -6.61
C SER A 323 -8.82 15.62 -7.13
N LYS A 324 -10.02 16.21 -7.20
CA LYS A 324 -10.28 17.55 -7.75
C LYS A 324 -10.14 18.63 -6.68
N LYS A 325 -10.62 18.35 -5.46
CA LYS A 325 -10.75 19.31 -4.36
C LYS A 325 -9.53 19.34 -3.44
N LEU A 326 -8.94 18.19 -3.07
CA LEU A 326 -7.80 18.17 -2.15
C LEU A 326 -6.58 18.98 -2.64
N PRO A 327 -6.26 19.08 -3.96
CA PRO A 327 -5.20 19.97 -4.45
C PRO A 327 -5.39 21.48 -4.19
N TYR A 328 -6.55 21.91 -3.66
CA TYR A 328 -6.73 23.27 -3.14
C TYR A 328 -6.24 23.44 -1.70
N TYR A 329 -6.11 22.36 -0.90
CA TYR A 329 -5.56 22.40 0.47
C TYR A 329 -4.18 23.05 0.50
N SER A 330 -3.28 22.66 -0.41
CA SER A 330 -1.93 23.22 -0.53
C SER A 330 -1.89 24.74 -0.79
N LYS A 331 -2.99 25.35 -1.26
CA LYS A 331 -3.09 26.79 -1.56
C LYS A 331 -3.63 27.61 -0.38
N ILE A 332 -4.42 26.97 0.48
CA ILE A 332 -5.01 27.60 1.69
C ILE A 332 -4.18 27.33 2.94
N LYS A 333 -3.45 26.21 3.04
CA LYS A 333 -2.66 25.85 4.24
C LYS A 333 -1.69 26.96 4.69
N PRO A 334 -1.00 27.71 3.81
CA PRO A 334 -0.16 28.86 4.23
C PRO A 334 -0.92 30.03 4.88
N GLN A 335 -2.25 29.99 4.91
CA GLN A 335 -3.14 31.00 5.50
C GLN A 335 -3.77 30.51 6.81
N LEU A 336 -3.58 29.22 7.18
CA LEU A 336 -4.09 28.62 8.40
C LEU A 336 -3.03 28.73 9.50
N SER A 337 -3.28 29.57 10.50
CA SER A 337 -2.37 29.81 11.64
C SER A 337 -2.57 28.86 12.82
N GLU A 338 -3.71 28.16 12.86
CA GLU A 338 -4.15 27.29 13.94
C GLU A 338 -4.79 26.01 13.35
N PRO A 339 -4.81 24.87 14.09
CA PRO A 339 -5.47 23.64 13.64
C PRO A 339 -6.92 23.91 13.23
N SER A 340 -7.20 23.66 11.96
CA SER A 340 -8.42 24.11 11.29
C SER A 340 -9.14 22.97 10.60
N VAL A 341 -10.45 23.09 10.49
CA VAL A 341 -11.29 22.23 9.65
C VAL A 341 -11.58 22.95 8.36
N VAL A 342 -11.13 22.36 7.25
CA VAL A 342 -11.39 22.82 5.89
C VAL A 342 -12.59 22.05 5.34
N ASP A 343 -13.68 22.76 5.10
CA ASP A 343 -14.87 22.21 4.46
C ASP A 343 -14.82 22.43 2.94
N MET A 344 -14.74 21.31 2.21
CA MET A 344 -14.80 21.25 0.74
C MET A 344 -16.08 20.55 0.23
N GLU A 345 -17.15 20.45 1.02
CA GLU A 345 -18.43 19.87 0.56
C GLU A 345 -19.05 20.73 -0.54
N ALA A 346 -19.47 21.96 -0.19
CA ALA A 346 -20.16 22.89 -1.08
C ALA A 346 -19.30 24.06 -1.60
N GLY A 347 -18.04 24.18 -1.16
CA GLY A 347 -17.15 25.30 -1.50
C GLY A 347 -15.71 25.02 -1.10
N VAL A 348 -15.03 26.05 -0.56
CA VAL A 348 -13.82 25.88 0.26
C VAL A 348 -13.95 26.90 1.40
N TYR A 349 -14.25 26.41 2.60
CA TYR A 349 -14.36 27.20 3.83
C TYR A 349 -13.40 26.66 4.88
N SER A 350 -12.99 27.50 5.83
CA SER A 350 -12.11 27.10 6.93
C SER A 350 -12.57 27.73 8.23
N TYR A 351 -12.68 26.93 9.29
CA TYR A 351 -12.99 27.35 10.66
C TYR A 351 -12.07 26.62 11.65
N THR A 352 -11.82 27.18 12.83
CA THR A 352 -10.91 26.52 13.79
C THR A 352 -11.56 25.26 14.37
N VAL A 353 -10.74 24.32 14.86
CA VAL A 353 -11.25 23.16 15.61
C VAL A 353 -11.98 23.61 16.90
N ALA A 354 -11.65 24.78 17.47
CA ALA A 354 -12.39 25.36 18.58
C ALA A 354 -13.81 25.82 18.17
N ASP A 355 -13.95 26.53 17.05
CA ASP A 355 -15.25 26.93 16.51
C ASP A 355 -16.12 25.72 16.20
N LYS A 356 -15.53 24.66 15.63
CA LYS A 356 -16.21 23.38 15.38
C LYS A 356 -16.84 22.83 16.65
N LEU A 357 -16.07 22.71 17.73
CA LEU A 357 -16.55 22.17 19.00
C LEU A 357 -17.67 23.01 19.62
N ILE A 358 -17.62 24.34 19.45
CA ILE A 358 -18.69 25.26 19.86
C ILE A 358 -19.96 25.03 19.02
N MET A 359 -19.84 24.94 17.69
CA MET A 359 -20.96 24.68 16.78
C MET A 359 -21.61 23.31 17.01
N GLU A 360 -20.82 22.26 17.23
CA GLU A 360 -21.30 20.92 17.57
C GLU A 360 -22.02 20.88 18.92
N ALA A 361 -21.48 21.57 19.94
CA ALA A 361 -22.13 21.72 21.24
C ALA A 361 -23.45 22.49 21.13
N GLU A 362 -23.51 23.56 20.32
CA GLU A 362 -24.75 24.28 20.04
C GLU A 362 -25.78 23.45 19.27
N GLU A 363 -25.42 22.70 18.23
CA GLU A 363 -26.38 21.85 17.50
C GLU A 363 -26.89 20.72 18.40
N LYS A 364 -26.03 20.17 19.26
CA LYS A 364 -26.42 19.16 20.26
C LYS A 364 -27.38 19.74 21.30
N ALA A 365 -27.09 20.90 21.88
CA ALA A 365 -27.99 21.57 22.83
C ALA A 365 -29.34 21.92 22.20
N LYS A 366 -29.37 22.33 20.92
CA LYS A 366 -30.62 22.58 20.17
C LYS A 366 -31.43 21.29 19.95
N LYS A 367 -30.79 20.17 19.61
CA LYS A 367 -31.44 18.85 19.49
C LYS A 367 -32.00 18.35 20.82
N GLU A 368 -31.23 18.47 21.91
CA GLU A 368 -31.67 18.08 23.26
C GLU A 368 -32.85 18.95 23.75
N ALA A 369 -32.87 20.24 23.41
CA ALA A 369 -34.01 21.13 23.67
C ALA A 369 -35.25 20.76 22.83
N GLU A 370 -35.11 20.48 21.54
CA GLU A 370 -36.21 20.05 20.66
C GLU A 370 -36.81 18.70 21.11
N GLU A 371 -35.97 17.77 21.58
CA GLU A 371 -36.45 16.51 22.16
C GLU A 371 -37.15 16.71 23.51
N ALA A 372 -36.63 17.60 24.37
CA ALA A 372 -37.27 17.96 25.64
C ALA A 372 -38.64 18.63 25.43
N GLU A 373 -38.78 19.51 24.43
CA GLU A 373 -40.06 20.14 24.08
C GLU A 373 -41.07 19.09 23.59
N LYS A 374 -40.67 18.17 22.71
CA LYS A 374 -41.52 17.06 22.24
C LYS A 374 -41.98 16.16 23.40
N ARG A 375 -41.08 15.79 24.31
CA ARG A 375 -41.40 15.01 25.52
C ARG A 375 -42.42 15.74 26.40
N GLN A 376 -42.28 17.06 26.60
CA GLN A 376 -43.26 17.87 27.33
C GLN A 376 -44.61 17.98 26.60
N GLU A 377 -44.61 18.07 25.26
CA GLU A 377 -45.86 18.10 24.48
C GLU A 377 -46.61 16.75 24.57
N GLU A 378 -45.90 15.62 24.51
CA GLU A 378 -46.47 14.28 24.71
C GLU A 378 -46.99 14.08 26.14
N GLU A 379 -46.26 14.54 27.17
CA GLU A 379 -46.71 14.48 28.56
C GLU A 379 -47.97 15.34 28.79
N ARG A 380 -48.03 16.55 28.20
CA ARG A 380 -49.24 17.38 28.23
C ARG A 380 -50.42 16.71 27.52
N LYS A 381 -50.22 16.09 26.35
CA LYS A 381 -51.27 15.34 25.64
C LYS A 381 -51.79 14.16 26.48
N ARG A 382 -50.91 13.44 27.18
CA ARG A 382 -51.29 12.38 28.12
C ARG A 382 -52.14 12.90 29.28
N LEU A 383 -51.74 14.02 29.90
CA LEU A 383 -52.49 14.64 31.00
C LEU A 383 -53.87 15.14 30.54
N GLU A 384 -53.98 15.72 29.34
CA GLU A 384 -55.27 16.09 28.75
C GLU A 384 -56.17 14.88 28.44
N GLU A 385 -55.59 13.74 28.02
CA GLU A 385 -56.35 12.50 27.86
C GLU A 385 -56.85 11.93 29.20
N GLU A 386 -56.03 11.96 30.25
CA GLU A 386 -56.45 11.51 31.58
C GLU A 386 -57.55 12.39 32.16
N GLN A 387 -57.45 13.72 32.00
CA GLN A 387 -58.50 14.65 32.42
C GLN A 387 -59.82 14.38 31.67
N LYS A 388 -59.79 14.20 30.34
CA LYS A 388 -61.00 13.85 29.56
C LYS A 388 -61.64 12.54 30.02
N LYS A 389 -60.83 11.50 30.30
CA LYS A 389 -61.33 10.22 30.85
C LYS A 389 -62.00 10.40 32.22
N GLN A 390 -61.42 11.22 33.10
CA GLN A 390 -62.02 11.54 34.40
C GLN A 390 -63.32 12.37 34.29
N GLU A 391 -63.39 13.32 33.34
CA GLU A 391 -64.63 14.07 33.08
C GLU A 391 -65.74 13.15 32.54
N GLU A 392 -65.44 12.22 31.63
CA GLU A 392 -66.41 11.23 31.13
C GLU A 392 -66.94 10.30 32.23
N GLU A 393 -66.06 9.81 33.12
CA GLU A 393 -66.49 9.03 34.29
C GLU A 393 -67.34 9.85 35.26
N SER A 394 -67.01 11.12 35.48
CA SER A 394 -67.80 12.01 36.35
C SER A 394 -69.21 12.25 35.79
N ASN A 395 -69.34 12.46 34.47
CA ASN A 395 -70.61 12.67 33.78
C ASN A 395 -71.47 11.39 33.76
N ARG A 396 -70.86 10.20 33.59
CA ARG A 396 -71.54 8.91 33.79
C ARG A 396 -72.13 8.80 35.20
N ASN A 397 -71.33 9.05 36.24
CA ASN A 397 -71.77 8.92 37.63
C ASN A 397 -72.90 9.90 38.00
N GLN A 398 -72.88 11.14 37.51
CA GLN A 398 -74.01 12.07 37.69
C GLN A 398 -75.29 11.62 36.97
N THR A 399 -75.16 11.01 35.79
CA THR A 399 -76.30 10.48 35.04
C THR A 399 -76.98 9.32 35.77
N THR A 400 -76.20 8.44 36.41
CA THR A 400 -76.74 7.30 37.18
C THR A 400 -77.47 7.73 38.46
N GLN A 401 -77.03 8.80 39.15
CA GLN A 401 -77.74 9.27 40.35
C GLN A 401 -79.08 9.96 40.06
N ARG A 402 -79.33 10.41 38.82
CA ARG A 402 -80.56 11.12 38.46
C ARG A 402 -81.76 10.20 38.20
N SER A 403 -81.54 8.89 38.02
CA SER A 403 -82.60 7.90 37.78
C SER A 403 -83.15 7.23 39.05
N SER A 404 -82.47 7.35 40.20
CA SER A 404 -82.85 6.69 41.45
C SER A 404 -83.76 7.51 42.38
N ARG A 405 -84.46 8.51 41.85
CA ARG A 405 -85.54 9.25 42.54
C ARG A 405 -86.81 9.24 41.69
N ARG A 406 -87.66 8.24 41.92
CA ARG A 406 -89.06 8.21 41.48
C ARG A 406 -89.90 7.38 42.44
#